data_AF-A0A7J3I1H6-F1
#
_entry.id   AF-A0A7J3I1H6-F1
#
_cell.length_a   1.000
_cell.length_b   1.000
_cell.length_c   1.000
_cell.angle_alpha   90.00
_cell.angle_beta   90.00
_cell.angle_gamma   90.00
#
_symmetry.space_group_name_H-M   'P 1'
#
loop_
_entity.id
_entity.type
_entity.pdbx_description
1 polymer ?
#
loop_
_entity_poly.entity_id
_entity_poly.type
_entity_poly.pdbx_seq_one_letter_code
_entity_poly.pdbx_strand_id
1 'polypeptide(L)'
;MSADPIVLCGIECMKMCRFVCVAANQLKLETVTPYGKCFLAYYLRKEAITGRGRVAEAMYQCATCGLCKEWCLPKVDIPEIVKEVRAKLVKDGNAPEPTLEIGKKTKSEKNPYGEPHEKRFAALNKKGKSKMGSVAYFVGCTSAYRQLNIVNAMAKILEHTEGEFTLIDDEWCCGAPLLSTGHIELASEHAEHNKKAIED
;
A
#
# COMPACT_ATOMS: atom_id res chain seq x y z
N MET A 1 24.36 12.31 -16.69
CA MET A 1 22.90 12.44 -16.54
C MET A 1 22.33 11.04 -16.60
N SER A 2 21.66 10.58 -15.53
CA SER A 2 20.94 9.29 -15.59
C SER A 2 19.77 9.44 -16.57
N ALA A 3 19.56 8.43 -17.42
CA ALA A 3 18.42 8.41 -18.34
C ALA A 3 17.10 8.37 -17.54
N ASP A 4 16.09 9.10 -18.01
CA ASP A 4 14.76 9.13 -17.39
C ASP A 4 14.13 7.72 -17.43
N PRO A 5 13.82 7.10 -16.27
CA PRO A 5 13.31 5.74 -16.24
C PRO A 5 12.01 5.54 -17.01
N ILE A 6 11.12 6.54 -17.06
CA ILE A 6 9.86 6.47 -17.79
C ILE A 6 10.11 6.52 -19.31
N VAL A 7 11.07 7.33 -19.76
CA VAL A 7 11.45 7.39 -21.19
C VAL A 7 12.14 6.09 -21.61
N LEU A 8 13.10 5.63 -20.80
CA LEU A 8 13.85 4.41 -21.05
C LEU A 8 12.92 3.19 -21.15
N CYS A 9 11.94 3.08 -20.25
CA CYS A 9 10.98 1.99 -20.23
C CYS A 9 9.83 2.15 -21.25
N GLY A 10 9.32 3.37 -21.43
CA GLY A 10 8.11 3.64 -22.20
C GLY A 10 8.33 3.94 -23.68
N ILE A 11 9.55 4.31 -24.09
CA ILE A 11 9.84 4.77 -25.45
C ILE A 11 10.98 3.95 -26.09
N GLU A 12 12.07 3.74 -25.38
CA GLU A 12 13.31 3.13 -25.92
C GLU A 12 13.44 1.61 -25.66
N CYS A 13 12.44 1.03 -24.98
CA CYS A 13 12.56 -0.28 -24.37
C CYS A 13 12.45 -1.45 -25.37
N MET A 14 13.30 -2.46 -25.17
CA MET A 14 13.28 -3.74 -25.89
C MET A 14 12.19 -4.72 -25.39
N LYS A 15 11.37 -4.32 -24.42
CA LYS A 15 10.21 -5.06 -23.85
C LYS A 15 10.52 -6.43 -23.24
N MET A 16 11.75 -6.71 -22.81
CA MET A 16 12.16 -8.02 -22.26
C MET A 16 11.32 -8.47 -21.05
N CYS A 17 10.95 -7.56 -20.15
CA CYS A 17 10.17 -7.87 -18.96
C CYS A 17 8.66 -8.11 -19.24
N ARG A 18 8.23 -8.00 -20.50
CA ARG A 18 6.83 -8.26 -20.91
C ARG A 18 6.37 -9.65 -20.50
N PHE A 19 7.20 -10.67 -20.69
CA PHE A 19 6.84 -12.08 -20.51
C PHE A 19 6.77 -12.52 -19.05
N VAL A 20 7.30 -11.71 -18.12
CA VAL A 20 7.29 -12.04 -16.68
C VAL A 20 6.18 -11.32 -15.91
N CYS A 21 5.48 -10.39 -16.56
CA CYS A 21 4.36 -9.70 -15.93
C CYS A 21 3.15 -10.63 -15.83
N VAL A 22 2.85 -11.09 -14.61
CA VAL A 22 1.71 -11.98 -14.33
C VAL A 22 0.38 -11.41 -14.82
N ALA A 23 0.13 -10.11 -14.58
CA ALA A 23 -1.10 -9.45 -14.99
C ALA A 23 -1.25 -9.39 -16.52
N ALA A 24 -0.18 -9.03 -17.24
CA ALA A 24 -0.22 -8.97 -18.70
C ALA A 24 -0.36 -10.36 -19.34
N ASN A 25 0.24 -11.38 -18.74
CA ASN A 25 0.10 -12.76 -19.21
C ASN A 25 -1.31 -13.32 -19.02
N GLN A 26 -2.03 -12.90 -17.98
CA GLN A 26 -3.41 -13.31 -17.75
C GLN A 26 -4.38 -12.51 -18.62
N LEU A 27 -4.26 -11.18 -18.61
CA LEU A 27 -5.22 -10.30 -19.28
C LEU A 27 -5.01 -10.19 -20.80
N LYS A 28 -3.82 -10.55 -21.30
CA LYS A 28 -3.44 -10.47 -22.73
C LYS A 28 -3.62 -9.07 -23.35
N LEU A 29 -3.54 -8.02 -22.53
CA LEU A 29 -3.63 -6.62 -22.95
C LEU A 29 -2.24 -5.97 -22.95
N GLU A 30 -1.88 -5.29 -24.05
CA GLU A 30 -0.59 -4.61 -24.17
C GLU A 30 -0.46 -3.43 -23.18
N THR A 31 -1.57 -2.75 -22.86
CA THR A 31 -1.60 -1.62 -21.92
C THR A 31 -1.20 -2.00 -20.49
N VAL A 32 -1.36 -3.27 -20.11
CA VAL A 32 -1.06 -3.78 -18.76
C VAL A 32 0.39 -4.27 -18.63
N THR A 33 1.10 -4.41 -19.76
CA THR A 33 2.52 -4.76 -19.75
C THR A 33 3.34 -3.72 -19.00
N PRO A 34 4.53 -4.07 -18.48
CA PRO A 34 5.38 -3.09 -17.82
C PRO A 34 5.74 -1.92 -18.75
N TYR A 35 6.04 -2.23 -20.03
CA TYR A 35 6.21 -1.22 -21.09
C TYR A 35 4.97 -0.34 -21.25
N GLY A 36 3.79 -0.94 -21.42
CA GLY A 36 2.54 -0.23 -21.65
C GLY A 36 2.21 0.73 -20.51
N LYS A 37 2.48 0.34 -19.26
CA LYS A 37 2.35 1.22 -18.09
C LYS A 37 3.32 2.40 -18.15
N CYS A 38 4.59 2.18 -18.45
CA CYS A 38 5.56 3.28 -18.62
C CYS A 38 5.17 4.22 -19.78
N PHE A 39 4.68 3.66 -20.89
CA PHE A 39 4.17 4.42 -22.03
C PHE A 39 2.99 5.32 -21.61
N LEU A 40 2.00 4.77 -20.92
CA LEU A 40 0.88 5.54 -20.38
C LEU A 40 1.35 6.60 -19.37
N ALA A 41 2.27 6.25 -18.47
CA ALA A 41 2.86 7.19 -17.51
C ALA A 41 3.56 8.37 -18.22
N TYR A 42 4.28 8.10 -19.32
CA TYR A 42 4.92 9.14 -20.13
C TYR A 42 3.89 10.14 -20.68
N TYR A 43 2.82 9.66 -21.33
CA TYR A 43 1.80 10.54 -21.91
C TYR A 43 0.93 11.23 -20.86
N LEU A 44 0.71 10.60 -19.69
CA LEU A 44 0.09 11.25 -18.54
C LEU A 44 0.93 12.41 -18.03
N ARG A 45 2.26 12.23 -17.93
CA ARG A 45 3.19 13.27 -17.52
C ARG A 45 3.27 14.42 -18.52
N LYS A 46 3.04 14.14 -19.81
CA LYS A 46 2.94 15.14 -20.88
C LYS A 46 1.55 15.78 -20.99
N GLU A 47 0.61 15.39 -20.12
CA GLU A 47 -0.79 15.86 -20.14
C GLU A 47 -1.50 15.62 -21.49
N ALA A 48 -0.98 14.71 -22.31
CA ALA A 48 -1.53 14.36 -23.62
C ALA A 48 -2.69 13.37 -23.53
N ILE A 49 -2.81 12.66 -22.40
CA ILE A 49 -3.93 11.77 -22.08
C ILE A 49 -4.42 12.03 -20.66
N THR A 50 -5.67 11.67 -20.39
CA THR A 50 -6.23 11.71 -19.04
C THR A 50 -6.13 10.35 -18.36
N GLY A 51 -5.99 10.38 -17.04
CA GLY A 51 -5.90 9.18 -16.20
C GLY A 51 -7.22 8.45 -15.98
N ARG A 52 -8.13 8.40 -16.95
CA ARG A 52 -9.48 7.85 -16.79
C ARG A 52 -9.66 6.51 -17.50
N GLY A 53 -10.69 5.76 -17.08
CA GLY A 53 -11.07 4.48 -17.67
C GLY A 53 -9.89 3.50 -17.73
N ARG A 54 -9.62 2.97 -18.93
CA ARG A 54 -8.57 1.97 -19.16
C ARG A 54 -7.16 2.41 -18.73
N VAL A 55 -6.88 3.71 -18.69
CA VAL A 55 -5.57 4.22 -18.24
C VAL A 55 -5.40 4.00 -16.74
N ALA A 56 -6.42 4.37 -15.93
CA ALA A 56 -6.43 4.08 -14.51
C ALA A 56 -6.43 2.56 -14.25
N GLU A 57 -7.32 1.81 -14.94
CA GLU A 57 -7.42 0.35 -14.77
C GLU A 57 -6.08 -0.35 -14.98
N ALA A 58 -5.32 0.01 -16.03
CA ALA A 58 -4.02 -0.58 -16.30
C ALA A 58 -3.02 -0.37 -15.15
N MET A 59 -3.07 0.79 -14.48
CA MET A 59 -2.22 1.09 -13.33
C MET A 59 -2.64 0.27 -12.11
N TYR A 60 -3.94 0.12 -11.85
CA TYR A 60 -4.46 -0.61 -10.68
C TYR A 60 -4.45 -2.14 -10.84
N GLN A 61 -4.30 -2.67 -12.06
CA GLN A 61 -4.06 -4.10 -12.30
C GLN A 61 -2.63 -4.55 -12.00
N CYS A 62 -1.72 -3.63 -11.68
CA CYS A 62 -0.36 -3.96 -11.27
C CYS A 62 -0.32 -4.44 -9.81
N ALA A 63 0.16 -5.66 -9.55
CA ALA A 63 0.40 -6.12 -8.18
C ALA A 63 1.64 -5.50 -7.51
N THR A 64 2.40 -4.65 -8.22
CA THR A 64 3.65 -4.04 -7.74
C THR A 64 4.67 -5.07 -7.22
N CYS A 65 4.66 -6.29 -7.76
CA CYS A 65 5.44 -7.44 -7.25
C CYS A 65 6.95 -7.38 -7.54
N GLY A 66 7.43 -6.43 -8.33
CA GLY A 66 8.86 -6.26 -8.60
C GLY A 66 9.46 -7.17 -9.69
N LEU A 67 8.75 -8.19 -10.18
CA LEU A 67 9.29 -9.10 -11.21
C LEU A 67 9.81 -8.36 -12.46
N CYS A 68 9.12 -7.30 -12.89
CA CYS A 68 9.56 -6.52 -14.03
C CYS A 68 10.87 -5.76 -13.78
N LYS A 69 11.12 -5.30 -12.55
CA LYS A 69 12.38 -4.66 -12.14
C LYS A 69 13.52 -5.67 -12.15
N GLU A 70 13.27 -6.87 -11.64
CA GLU A 70 14.31 -7.92 -11.59
C GLU A 70 14.78 -8.35 -12.98
N TRP A 71 13.86 -8.52 -13.91
CA TRP A 71 14.18 -8.89 -15.29
C TRP A 71 14.66 -7.73 -16.16
N CYS A 72 14.51 -6.49 -15.69
CA CYS A 72 14.93 -5.32 -16.43
C CYS A 72 16.46 -5.17 -16.35
N LEU A 73 17.14 -5.22 -17.50
CA LEU A 73 18.59 -5.00 -17.56
C LEU A 73 19.00 -3.64 -16.98
N PRO A 74 18.36 -2.50 -17.34
CA PRO A 74 18.65 -1.21 -16.70
C PRO A 74 18.00 -1.03 -15.31
N LYS A 75 17.34 -2.06 -14.77
CA LYS A 75 16.73 -2.07 -13.42
C LYS A 75 15.74 -0.93 -13.16
N VAL A 76 14.94 -0.57 -14.17
CA VAL A 76 13.86 0.43 -14.03
C VAL A 76 12.83 -0.03 -12.99
N ASP A 77 12.57 0.82 -11.99
CA ASP A 77 11.61 0.55 -10.93
C ASP A 77 10.17 0.91 -11.35
N ILE A 78 9.61 0.06 -12.19
CA ILE A 78 8.23 0.20 -12.67
C ILE A 78 7.20 0.14 -11.53
N PRO A 79 7.36 -0.68 -10.47
CA PRO A 79 6.50 -0.61 -9.29
C PRO A 79 6.43 0.80 -8.68
N GLU A 80 7.56 1.49 -8.54
CA GLU A 80 7.59 2.86 -8.02
C GLU A 80 6.86 3.83 -8.93
N ILE A 81 7.16 3.79 -10.24
CA ILE A 81 6.46 4.61 -11.25
C ILE A 81 4.94 4.40 -11.16
N VAL A 82 4.49 3.15 -11.01
CA VAL A 82 3.04 2.86 -10.88
C VAL A 82 2.47 3.45 -9.60
N LYS A 83 3.18 3.39 -8.46
CA LYS A 83 2.72 4.00 -7.20
C LYS A 83 2.62 5.52 -7.30
N GLU A 84 3.60 6.17 -7.94
CA GLU A 84 3.55 7.61 -8.22
C GLU A 84 2.36 7.99 -9.12
N VAL A 85 2.14 7.23 -10.19
CA VAL A 85 0.97 7.45 -11.06
C VAL A 85 -0.33 7.26 -10.29
N ARG A 86 -0.46 6.22 -9.45
CA ARG A 86 -1.65 6.03 -8.60
C ARG A 86 -1.86 7.22 -7.66
N ALA A 87 -0.80 7.77 -7.08
CA ALA A 87 -0.91 8.96 -6.25
C ALA A 87 -1.46 10.17 -7.01
N LYS A 88 -0.99 10.38 -8.25
CA LYS A 88 -1.57 11.39 -9.14
C LYS A 88 -3.03 11.10 -9.47
N LEU A 89 -3.39 9.84 -9.77
CA LEU A 89 -4.77 9.46 -10.08
C LEU A 89 -5.73 9.71 -8.91
N VAL A 90 -5.30 9.44 -7.67
CA VAL A 90 -6.07 9.77 -6.47
C VAL A 90 -6.25 11.29 -6.34
N LYS A 91 -5.17 12.07 -6.49
CA LYS A 91 -5.22 13.53 -6.42
C LYS A 91 -6.13 14.16 -7.47
N ASP A 92 -6.13 13.60 -8.68
CA ASP A 92 -6.95 14.07 -9.81
C ASP A 92 -8.40 13.53 -9.76
N GLY A 93 -8.76 12.73 -8.75
CA GLY A 93 -10.10 12.15 -8.60
C GLY A 93 -10.44 11.07 -9.65
N ASN A 94 -9.43 10.47 -10.29
CA ASN A 94 -9.59 9.49 -11.36
C ASN A 94 -9.27 8.05 -10.93
N ALA A 95 -8.93 7.82 -9.65
CA ALA A 95 -8.70 6.49 -9.13
C ALA A 95 -10.02 5.67 -9.10
N PRO A 96 -9.97 4.33 -9.22
CA PRO A 96 -11.16 3.48 -9.16
C PRO A 96 -11.91 3.62 -7.84
N GLU A 97 -13.24 3.62 -7.89
CA GLU A 97 -14.10 3.83 -6.71
C GLU A 97 -13.75 2.93 -5.51
N PRO A 98 -13.49 1.61 -5.67
CA PRO A 98 -13.14 0.76 -4.52
C PRO A 98 -11.87 1.23 -3.79
N THR A 99 -10.95 1.88 -4.51
CA THR A 99 -9.71 2.41 -3.91
C THR A 99 -9.97 3.72 -3.17
N LEU A 100 -10.83 4.59 -3.70
CA LEU A 100 -11.26 5.81 -3.03
C LEU A 100 -12.02 5.49 -1.74
N GLU A 101 -12.86 4.46 -1.76
CA GLU A 101 -13.58 3.97 -0.58
C GLU A 101 -12.62 3.50 0.54
N ILE A 102 -11.50 2.85 0.20
CA ILE A 102 -10.46 2.50 1.19
C ILE A 102 -9.91 3.76 1.86
N GLY A 103 -9.62 4.80 1.07
CA GLY A 103 -9.17 6.10 1.59
C GLY A 103 -10.18 6.73 2.54
N LYS A 104 -11.46 6.80 2.13
CA LYS A 104 -12.56 7.36 2.93
C LYS A 104 -12.73 6.62 4.25
N LYS A 105 -12.84 5.28 4.22
CA LYS A 105 -12.97 4.44 5.41
C LYS A 105 -11.78 4.54 6.35
N THR A 106 -10.58 4.56 5.78
CA THR A 106 -9.36 4.70 6.60
C THR A 106 -9.28 6.07 7.24
N LYS A 107 -9.76 7.12 6.58
CA LYS A 107 -9.81 8.46 7.18
C LYS A 107 -10.80 8.56 8.33
N SER A 108 -11.99 7.95 8.20
CA SER A 108 -13.05 8.00 9.23
C SER A 108 -12.82 7.03 10.39
N GLU A 109 -12.59 5.75 10.09
CA GLU A 109 -12.53 4.66 11.09
C GLU A 109 -11.09 4.29 11.47
N LYS A 110 -10.10 4.98 10.89
CA LYS A 110 -8.67 4.69 11.07
C LYS A 110 -8.26 3.28 10.66
N ASN A 111 -9.09 2.60 9.87
CA ASN A 111 -8.83 1.27 9.29
C ASN A 111 -9.51 1.10 7.92
N PRO A 112 -8.97 0.26 7.03
CA PRO A 112 -9.49 0.10 5.67
C PRO A 112 -10.79 -0.71 5.59
N TYR A 113 -11.20 -1.36 6.69
CA TYR A 113 -12.38 -2.23 6.71
C TYR A 113 -13.66 -1.45 7.03
N GLY A 114 -13.55 -0.26 7.62
CA GLY A 114 -14.69 0.53 8.07
C GLY A 114 -15.32 0.00 9.37
N GLU A 115 -14.55 -0.75 10.16
CA GLU A 115 -15.00 -1.23 11.47
C GLU A 115 -14.83 -0.14 12.53
N PRO A 116 -15.73 -0.03 13.53
CA PRO A 116 -15.58 0.97 14.59
C PRO A 116 -14.22 0.87 15.30
N HIS A 117 -13.56 2.01 15.46
CA HIS A 117 -12.23 2.05 16.08
C HIS A 117 -12.24 1.54 17.52
N GLU A 118 -13.31 1.81 18.26
CA GLU A 118 -13.48 1.41 19.68
C GLU A 118 -13.54 -0.12 19.85
N LYS A 119 -13.91 -0.84 18.79
CA LYS A 119 -14.00 -2.32 18.81
C LYS A 119 -12.68 -3.02 18.50
N ARG A 120 -11.60 -2.28 18.20
CA ARG A 120 -10.31 -2.83 17.75
C ARG A 120 -9.75 -3.91 18.67
N PHE A 121 -9.89 -3.73 19.97
CA PHE A 121 -9.37 -4.65 20.98
C PHE A 121 -10.45 -5.45 21.70
N ALA A 122 -11.70 -5.47 21.19
CA ALA A 122 -12.81 -6.15 21.85
C ALA A 122 -12.61 -7.67 21.96
N ALA A 123 -11.86 -8.27 21.02
CA ALA A 123 -11.59 -9.70 20.95
C ALA A 123 -10.24 -10.13 21.54
N LEU A 124 -9.51 -9.20 22.16
CA LEU A 124 -8.31 -9.53 22.94
C LEU A 124 -8.73 -10.11 24.28
N ASN A 125 -8.34 -11.35 24.54
CA ASN A 125 -8.64 -12.02 25.81
C ASN A 125 -7.98 -11.33 27.01
N LYS A 126 -6.92 -10.58 26.78
CA LYS A 126 -6.19 -9.81 27.80
C LYS A 126 -5.69 -8.51 27.19
N LYS A 127 -5.82 -7.43 27.96
CA LYS A 127 -5.23 -6.13 27.66
C LYS A 127 -3.86 -6.11 28.35
N GLY A 128 -2.80 -5.76 27.61
CA GLY A 128 -1.44 -5.66 28.17
C GLY A 128 -1.38 -4.76 29.41
N LYS A 129 -0.25 -4.75 30.14
CA LYS A 129 -0.13 -3.88 31.32
C LYS A 129 -0.11 -2.41 30.88
N SER A 130 -0.78 -1.53 31.64
CA SER A 130 -0.90 -0.10 31.32
C SER A 130 0.35 0.75 31.61
N LYS A 131 1.47 0.12 32.01
CA LYS A 131 2.74 0.82 32.22
C LYS A 131 3.56 0.71 30.96
N MET A 132 4.31 1.77 30.66
CA MET A 132 5.31 1.81 29.58
C MET A 132 6.24 0.60 29.71
N GLY A 133 5.96 -0.43 28.92
CA GLY A 133 6.76 -1.64 28.85
C GLY A 133 7.97 -1.42 27.97
N SER A 134 8.97 -2.31 28.06
CA SER A 134 10.11 -2.29 27.13
C SER A 134 9.71 -2.70 25.70
N VAL A 135 8.48 -3.17 25.50
CA VAL A 135 7.96 -3.67 24.22
C VAL A 135 6.55 -3.14 23.98
N ALA A 136 6.38 -2.35 22.92
CA ALA A 136 5.06 -1.95 22.41
C ALA A 136 4.59 -2.95 21.34
N TYR A 137 3.37 -3.47 21.49
CA TYR A 137 2.77 -4.36 20.49
C TYR A 137 1.80 -3.60 19.58
N PHE A 138 2.26 -3.36 18.34
CA PHE A 138 1.41 -2.87 17.25
C PHE A 138 0.60 -4.04 16.66
N VAL A 139 -0.69 -4.10 16.95
CA VAL A 139 -1.58 -5.21 16.59
C VAL A 139 -1.91 -5.19 15.10
N GLY A 140 -2.20 -4.00 14.58
CA GLY A 140 -2.62 -3.78 13.22
C GLY A 140 -4.07 -4.23 12.94
N CYS A 141 -4.72 -3.53 12.01
CA CYS A 141 -6.14 -3.72 11.73
C CYS A 141 -6.54 -5.15 11.29
N THR A 142 -5.70 -5.86 10.53
CA THR A 142 -6.04 -7.21 10.07
C THR A 142 -6.10 -8.20 11.24
N SER A 143 -5.13 -8.16 12.15
CA SER A 143 -5.12 -9.01 13.34
C SER A 143 -6.23 -8.64 14.30
N ALA A 144 -6.51 -7.33 14.45
CA ALA A 144 -7.54 -6.79 15.32
C ALA A 144 -8.98 -7.17 14.87
N TYR A 145 -9.27 -7.17 13.57
CA TYR A 145 -10.65 -7.31 13.06
C TYR A 145 -10.93 -8.57 12.25
N ARG A 146 -9.91 -9.27 11.75
CA ARG A 146 -10.08 -10.41 10.81
C ARG A 146 -9.35 -11.67 11.26
N GLN A 147 -8.22 -11.55 11.92
CA GLN A 147 -7.36 -12.67 12.32
C GLN A 147 -7.15 -12.70 13.85
N LEU A 148 -8.26 -12.88 14.58
CA LEU A 148 -8.30 -12.81 16.05
C LEU A 148 -7.44 -13.88 16.74
N ASN A 149 -7.18 -14.99 16.05
CA ASN A 149 -6.26 -16.03 16.52
C ASN A 149 -4.81 -15.52 16.59
N ILE A 150 -4.38 -14.67 15.65
CA ILE A 150 -3.01 -14.13 15.59
C ILE A 150 -2.75 -13.20 16.77
N VAL A 151 -3.67 -12.26 17.03
CA VAL A 151 -3.51 -11.29 18.13
C VAL A 151 -3.46 -12.00 19.49
N ASN A 152 -4.34 -12.99 19.70
CA ASN A 152 -4.37 -13.75 20.95
C ASN A 152 -3.14 -14.68 21.10
N ALA A 153 -2.63 -15.26 20.02
CA ALA A 153 -1.40 -16.04 20.05
C ALA A 153 -0.19 -15.16 20.38
N MET A 154 -0.09 -13.98 19.77
CA MET A 154 0.99 -13.03 20.05
C MET A 154 0.95 -12.54 21.51
N ALA A 155 -0.22 -12.18 22.03
CA ALA A 155 -0.36 -11.81 23.43
C ALA A 155 0.12 -12.91 24.38
N LYS A 156 -0.21 -14.19 24.10
CA LYS A 156 0.29 -15.34 24.87
C LYS A 156 1.81 -15.50 24.79
N ILE A 157 2.42 -15.26 23.63
CA ILE A 157 3.88 -15.34 23.49
C ILE A 157 4.55 -14.25 24.33
N LEU A 158 4.07 -13.01 24.21
CA LEU A 158 4.63 -11.87 24.94
C LEU A 158 4.49 -12.03 26.47
N GLU A 159 3.46 -12.73 26.95
CA GLU A 159 3.34 -13.08 28.38
C GLU A 159 4.46 -13.98 28.91
N HIS A 160 5.05 -14.82 28.06
CA HIS A 160 6.15 -15.71 28.46
C HIS A 160 7.51 -15.05 28.30
N THR A 161 7.55 -13.83 27.74
CA THR A 161 8.76 -13.02 27.78
C THR A 161 8.79 -12.27 29.11
N GLU A 162 9.96 -12.19 29.75
CA GLU A 162 10.13 -11.40 30.98
C GLU A 162 9.88 -9.88 30.77
N GLY A 163 9.64 -9.46 29.52
CA GLY A 163 9.26 -8.12 29.15
C GLY A 163 7.79 -7.83 29.45
N GLU A 164 7.52 -6.74 30.16
CA GLU A 164 6.19 -6.16 30.21
C GLU A 164 5.87 -5.60 28.81
N PHE A 165 4.89 -6.17 28.11
CA PHE A 165 4.41 -5.61 26.85
C PHE A 165 3.19 -4.72 27.07
N THR A 166 3.09 -3.69 26.25
CA THR A 166 2.02 -2.70 26.27
C THR A 166 1.32 -2.68 24.92
N LEU A 167 -0.01 -2.52 24.92
CA LEU A 167 -0.77 -2.27 23.70
C LEU A 167 -0.75 -0.77 23.42
N ILE A 168 -0.72 -0.41 22.13
CA ILE A 168 -0.85 0.99 21.72
C ILE A 168 -2.35 1.29 21.63
N ASP A 169 -2.88 2.07 22.58
CA ASP A 169 -4.33 2.25 22.70
C ASP A 169 -4.94 2.99 21.49
N ASP A 170 -4.23 3.97 20.93
CA ASP A 170 -4.67 4.79 19.79
C ASP A 170 -3.92 4.43 18.49
N GLU A 171 -3.64 3.14 18.24
CA GLU A 171 -3.00 2.74 16.97
C GLU A 171 -3.94 2.81 15.76
N TRP A 172 -3.52 3.54 14.73
CA TRP A 172 -4.22 3.62 13.46
C TRP A 172 -3.73 2.56 12.48
N CYS A 173 -4.35 2.49 11.30
CA CYS A 173 -3.85 1.69 10.18
C CYS A 173 -2.37 1.99 9.90
N CYS A 174 -1.58 0.96 9.59
CA CYS A 174 -0.17 1.09 9.21
C CYS A 174 0.07 1.80 7.86
N GLY A 175 -0.99 2.13 7.12
CA GLY A 175 -0.89 2.85 5.85
C GLY A 175 -0.51 1.98 4.64
N ALA A 176 -0.16 0.69 4.79
CA ALA A 176 0.21 -0.15 3.65
C ALA A 176 -0.84 -0.22 2.52
N PRO A 177 -2.15 -0.35 2.80
CA PRO A 177 -3.18 -0.28 1.76
C PRO A 177 -3.27 1.11 1.11
N LEU A 178 -3.05 2.17 1.89
CA LEU A 178 -3.06 3.56 1.41
C LEU A 178 -1.92 3.83 0.44
N LEU A 179 -0.69 3.44 0.79
CA LEU A 179 0.48 3.53 -0.08
C LEU A 179 0.27 2.75 -1.39
N SER A 180 -0.29 1.55 -1.28
CA SER A 180 -0.52 0.70 -2.45
C SER A 180 -1.58 1.27 -3.40
N THR A 181 -2.54 2.04 -2.88
CA THR A 181 -3.66 2.60 -3.64
C THR A 181 -3.45 4.04 -4.11
N GLY A 182 -2.37 4.71 -3.66
CA GLY A 182 -2.04 6.08 -4.04
C GLY A 182 -2.43 7.15 -3.01
N HIS A 183 -2.90 6.79 -1.83
CA HIS A 183 -3.28 7.73 -0.77
C HIS A 183 -2.05 8.10 0.09
N ILE A 184 -1.01 8.65 -0.53
CA ILE A 184 0.31 8.86 0.09
C ILE A 184 0.24 9.82 1.28
N GLU A 185 -0.45 10.96 1.13
CA GLU A 185 -0.57 11.97 2.20
C GLU A 185 -1.25 11.39 3.44
N LEU A 186 -2.35 10.66 3.26
CA LEU A 186 -3.06 9.99 4.36
C LEU A 186 -2.21 8.88 5.00
N ALA A 187 -1.42 8.16 4.20
CA ALA A 187 -0.49 7.17 4.75
C ALA A 187 0.58 7.81 5.64
N SER A 188 1.13 8.96 5.25
CA SER A 188 2.09 9.72 6.03
C SER A 188 1.48 10.26 7.33
N GLU A 189 0.24 10.78 7.29
CA GLU A 189 -0.50 11.20 8.48
C GLU A 189 -0.63 10.06 9.49
N HIS A 190 -1.02 8.88 9.03
CA HIS A 190 -1.14 7.68 9.86
C HIS A 190 0.19 7.21 10.44
N ALA A 191 1.27 7.28 9.66
CA ALA A 191 2.60 6.91 10.12
C ALA A 191 3.08 7.84 11.24
N GLU A 192 2.90 9.15 11.08
CA GLU A 192 3.27 10.16 12.08
C GLU A 192 2.45 10.01 13.36
N HIS A 193 1.15 9.74 13.25
CA HIS A 193 0.30 9.43 14.40
C HIS A 193 0.78 8.20 15.17
N ASN A 194 0.98 7.08 14.48
CA ASN A 194 1.43 5.85 15.10
C ASN A 194 2.81 5.97 15.73
N LYS A 195 3.71 6.78 15.14
CA LYS A 195 5.00 7.07 15.74
C LYS A 195 4.84 7.75 17.09
N LYS A 196 4.02 8.81 17.18
CA LYS A 196 3.75 9.52 18.43
C LYS A 196 3.12 8.59 19.48
N ALA A 197 2.12 7.81 19.07
CA ALA A 197 1.46 6.85 19.95
C ALA A 197 2.38 5.73 20.48
N ILE A 198 3.54 5.50 19.85
CA ILE A 198 4.57 4.57 20.33
C ILE A 198 5.58 5.28 21.25
N GLU A 199 5.83 6.57 21.04
CA GLU A 199 6.77 7.39 21.81
C GLU A 199 6.17 7.88 23.15
N ASP A 200 4.84 8.02 23.22
CA ASP A 200 4.05 8.39 24.41
C ASP A 200 3.90 7.22 25.42
#